data_AF-A0A1H3UM95-F1
#
_entry.id   AF-A0A1H3UM95-F1
#
_cell.length_a   1.000
_cell.length_b   1.000
_cell.length_c   1.000
_cell.angle_alpha   90.00
_cell.angle_beta   90.00
_cell.angle_gamma   90.00
#
_symmetry.space_group_name_H-M   'P 1'
#
loop_
_entity.id
_entity.type
_entity.pdbx_description
1 polymer ?
#
loop_
_entity_poly.entity_id
_entity_poly.type
_entity_poly.pdbx_seq_one_letter_code
_entity_poly.pdbx_strand_id
1 'polypeptide(L)'
;MRTAFFVDGYNLFYGLLAGTPYKWLDLPQLLAHIAHVENPASELVSKRPAPGSLKACAHWMRRVVTVDELQRHQFPERVPTHKAPAIKPGYW
;
A
#
# COMPACT_ATOMS: atom_id res chain seq x y z
N MET A 1 -14.06 -2.49 13.06
CA MET A 1 -12.82 -2.36 13.88
C MET A 1 -11.90 -1.36 13.22
N ARG A 2 -11.16 -0.52 13.97
CA ARG A 2 -10.21 0.44 13.38
C ARG A 2 -8.90 -0.27 13.05
N THR A 3 -8.47 -0.21 11.79
CA THR A 3 -7.21 -0.83 11.33
C THR A 3 -6.24 0.27 10.88
N ALA A 4 -5.02 0.23 11.41
CA ALA A 4 -3.93 1.13 11.02
C ALA A 4 -2.84 0.34 10.30
N PHE A 5 -2.38 0.85 9.16
CA PHE A 5 -1.28 0.26 8.40
C PHE A 5 0.01 1.03 8.66
N PHE A 6 1.08 0.30 8.91
CA PHE A 6 2.42 0.86 8.94
C PHE A 6 3.20 0.31 7.74
N VAL A 7 3.60 1.22 6.85
CA VAL A 7 4.38 0.89 5.67
C VAL A 7 5.71 1.61 5.76
N ASP A 8 6.79 0.84 5.73
CA ASP A 8 8.14 1.37 5.60
C ASP A 8 8.45 1.61 4.12
N GLY A 9 8.66 2.86 3.74
CA GLY A 9 8.96 3.24 2.36
C GLY A 9 10.26 2.64 1.83
N TYR A 10 11.26 2.41 2.69
CA TYR A 10 12.53 1.78 2.28
C TYR A 10 12.30 0.31 1.93
N ASN A 11 11.66 -0.44 2.83
CA ASN A 11 11.35 -1.85 2.59
C ASN A 11 10.32 -2.05 1.46
N LEU A 12 9.34 -1.14 1.33
CA LEU A 12 8.39 -1.17 0.21
C LEU A 12 9.11 -0.97 -1.12
N PHE A 13 9.95 0.06 -1.23
CA PHE A 13 10.62 0.35 -2.48
C PHE A 13 11.64 -0.73 -2.81
N TYR A 14 12.60 -1.02 -1.94
CA TYR A 14 13.67 -1.98 -2.24
C TYR A 14 13.22 -3.45 -2.21
N GLY A 15 12.20 -3.78 -1.42
CA GLY A 15 11.71 -5.15 -1.29
C GLY A 15 10.65 -5.56 -2.31
N LEU A 16 9.84 -4.61 -2.81
CA LEU A 16 8.72 -4.92 -3.72
C LEU A 16 8.78 -4.18 -5.06
N LEU A 17 9.18 -2.90 -5.07
CA LEU A 17 9.10 -2.08 -6.28
C LEU A 17 10.41 -2.05 -7.08
N ALA A 18 11.55 -2.17 -6.41
CA ALA A 18 12.87 -2.10 -7.01
C ALA A 18 13.08 -3.26 -7.99
N GLY A 19 13.45 -2.92 -9.22
CA GLY A 19 13.60 -3.89 -10.31
C GLY A 19 12.29 -4.31 -10.99
N THR A 20 11.14 -3.78 -10.58
CA THR A 20 9.84 -4.07 -11.20
C THR A 20 9.26 -2.86 -11.94
N PRO A 21 8.39 -3.08 -12.94
CA PRO A 21 7.65 -2.00 -13.61
C PRO A 21 6.42 -1.52 -12.82
N TYR A 22 6.17 -2.05 -11.62
CA TYR A 22 4.95 -1.82 -10.83
C TYR A 22 5.05 -0.60 -9.90
N LYS A 23 5.89 0.39 -10.25
CA LYS A 23 6.16 1.58 -9.44
C LYS A 23 4.96 2.53 -9.36
N TRP A 24 3.99 2.39 -10.27
CA TRP A 24 2.76 3.19 -10.31
C TRP A 24 1.65 2.56 -9.46
N LEU A 25 1.98 2.22 -8.22
CA LEU A 25 1.15 1.44 -7.31
C LEU A 25 0.10 2.31 -6.58
N ASP A 26 -1.15 1.88 -6.63
CA ASP A 26 -2.23 2.35 -5.76
C ASP A 26 -2.12 1.67 -4.38
N LEU A 27 -1.31 2.28 -3.52
CA LEU A 27 -1.08 1.78 -2.17
C LEU A 27 -2.36 1.73 -1.32
N PRO A 28 -3.24 2.76 -1.30
CA PRO A 28 -4.52 2.66 -0.61
C PRO A 28 -5.39 1.47 -1.05
N GLN A 29 -5.50 1.22 -2.36
CA GLN A 29 -6.30 0.11 -2.88
C GLN A 29 -5.67 -1.25 -2.55
N LEU A 30 -4.35 -1.37 -2.66
CA LEU A 30 -3.63 -2.58 -2.24
C LEU A 30 -3.85 -2.87 -0.75
N LEU A 31 -3.71 -1.84 0.11
CA LEU A 31 -3.93 -2.00 1.55
C LEU A 31 -5.38 -2.35 1.87
N ALA A 32 -6.35 -1.78 1.16
CA ALA A 32 -7.77 -2.14 1.28
C ALA A 32 -8.01 -3.62 0.93
N HIS A 33 -7.41 -4.09 -0.16
CA HIS A 33 -7.52 -5.48 -0.59
C HIS A 33 -6.93 -6.43 0.45
N ILE A 34 -5.71 -6.16 0.92
CA ILE A 34 -5.06 -6.98 1.95
C ILE A 34 -5.89 -6.95 3.25
N ALA A 35 -6.40 -5.78 3.66
CA ALA A 35 -7.26 -5.66 4.83
C ALA A 35 -8.51 -6.56 4.72
N HIS A 36 -9.14 -6.54 3.55
CA HIS A 36 -10.34 -7.32 3.27
C HIS A 36 -10.07 -8.83 3.25
N VAL A 37 -8.95 -9.26 2.66
CA VAL A 37 -8.54 -10.68 2.62
C VAL A 37 -8.27 -11.23 4.02
N GLU A 38 -7.60 -10.45 4.87
CA GLU A 38 -7.25 -10.89 6.23
C GLU A 38 -8.44 -10.79 7.20
N ASN A 39 -9.29 -9.78 7.04
CA ASN A 39 -10.50 -9.62 7.85
C ASN A 39 -11.60 -8.84 7.10
N PRO A 40 -12.69 -9.51 6.66
CA PRO A 40 -13.77 -8.85 5.93
C PRO A 40 -14.53 -7.80 6.75
N ALA A 41 -14.38 -7.76 8.08
CA ALA A 41 -15.01 -6.78 8.97
C ALA A 41 -14.12 -5.55 9.29
N SER A 42 -12.99 -5.39 8.59
CA SER A 42 -12.05 -4.29 8.82
C SER A 42 -12.36 -3.05 7.97
N GLU A 43 -12.25 -1.86 8.57
CA GLU A 43 -12.49 -0.57 7.91
C GLU A 43 -11.23 0.30 8.00
N LEU A 44 -10.85 0.94 6.88
CA LEU A 44 -9.64 1.77 6.79
C LEU A 44 -9.84 3.10 7.52
N VAL A 45 -9.07 3.36 8.56
CA VAL A 45 -9.11 4.65 9.28
C VAL A 45 -7.72 5.26 9.34
N SER A 46 -7.54 6.42 8.70
CA SER A 46 -6.30 7.19 8.78
C SER A 46 -6.31 8.11 10.01
N LYS A 47 -5.56 7.79 11.07
CA LYS A 47 -4.87 8.76 11.96
C LYS A 47 -4.05 8.06 13.08
N ARG A 48 -2.88 8.66 13.34
CA ARG A 48 -1.80 8.35 14.31
C ARG A 48 -2.24 8.43 15.79
N PRO A 49 -1.51 7.84 16.79
CA PRO A 49 -0.06 7.96 17.00
C PRO A 49 0.71 6.64 17.24
N ALA A 50 2.03 6.69 17.04
CA ALA A 50 2.98 5.67 17.50
C ALA A 50 3.91 6.31 18.54
N PRO A 51 4.13 5.65 19.69
CA PRO A 51 5.50 5.25 20.03
C PRO A 51 5.58 3.87 20.72
N GLY A 52 6.70 3.17 20.50
CA GLY A 52 7.03 1.88 21.14
C GLY A 52 6.78 0.67 20.24
N SER A 53 7.86 -0.04 19.88
CA SER A 53 7.98 -1.24 19.03
C SER A 53 6.71 -1.64 18.25
N LEU A 54 6.56 -1.13 17.02
CA LEU A 54 5.45 -1.39 16.08
C LEU A 54 5.12 -2.88 15.89
N LYS A 55 6.08 -3.78 16.09
CA LYS A 55 5.88 -5.24 16.06
C LYS A 55 4.98 -5.75 17.19
N ALA A 56 5.03 -5.14 18.38
CA ALA A 56 4.33 -5.64 19.56
C ALA A 56 2.83 -5.31 19.54
N CYS A 57 2.43 -4.23 18.85
CA CYS A 57 1.04 -3.79 18.73
C CYS A 57 0.35 -4.24 17.43
N ALA A 58 1.10 -4.87 16.52
CA ALA A 58 0.58 -5.36 15.25
C ALA A 58 -0.12 -6.72 15.46
N HIS A 59 -1.43 -6.76 15.19
CA HIS A 59 -2.21 -8.00 15.28
C HIS A 59 -1.79 -9.02 14.22
N TRP A 60 -1.31 -8.54 13.06
CA TRP A 60 -0.75 -9.36 11.98
C TRP A 60 0.21 -8.51 11.14
N MET A 61 1.10 -9.16 10.39
CA MET A 61 2.05 -8.51 9.48
C MET A 61 2.08 -9.26 8.15
N ARG A 62 1.77 -8.59 7.04
CA ARG A 62 1.97 -9.15 5.71
C ARG A 62 3.45 -9.14 5.36
N ARG A 63 4.03 -10.32 5.09
CA ARG A 63 5.46 -10.47 4.75
C ARG A 63 5.73 -10.48 3.24
N VAL A 64 4.75 -10.86 2.44
CA VAL A 64 4.90 -11.04 0.98
C VAL A 64 3.68 -10.45 0.29
N VAL A 65 3.93 -9.57 -0.69
CA VAL A 65 2.92 -9.12 -1.66
C VAL A 65 3.29 -9.76 -2.99
N THR A 66 2.32 -10.36 -3.65
CA THR A 66 2.53 -11.06 -4.93
C THR A 66 2.56 -10.08 -6.10
N VAL A 67 3.21 -10.49 -7.19
CA VAL A 67 3.29 -9.67 -8.41
C VAL A 67 1.90 -9.44 -9.04
N ASP A 68 1.01 -10.43 -8.94
CA ASP A 68 -0.38 -10.31 -9.42
C ASP A 68 -1.16 -9.25 -8.61
N GLU A 69 -0.99 -9.20 -7.29
CA GLU A 69 -1.55 -8.12 -6.45
C GLU A 69 -0.97 -6.75 -6.85
N LEU A 70 0.34 -6.64 -7.07
CA LEU A 70 0.96 -5.39 -7.52
C LEU A 70 0.42 -4.94 -8.88
N GLN A 71 0.20 -5.88 -9.81
CA GLN A 71 -0.30 -5.59 -11.15
C GLN A 71 -1.76 -5.14 -11.14
N ARG A 72 -2.61 -5.75 -10.31
CA ARG A 72 -4.04 -5.40 -10.20
C ARG A 72 -4.27 -4.06 -9.53
N HIS A 73 -3.35 -3.66 -8.66
CA HIS A 73 -3.43 -2.42 -7.88
C HIS A 73 -2.53 -1.32 -8.44
N GLN A 74 -2.40 -1.22 -9.77
CA GLN A 74 -1.76 -0.06 -10.40
C GLN A 74 -2.78 1.06 -10.60
N PHE A 75 -2.32 2.30 -10.44
CA PHE A 75 -3.11 3.45 -10.83
C PHE A 75 -3.33 3.47 -12.36
N PRO A 76 -4.42 4.07 -12.85
CA PRO A 76 -4.56 4.37 -14.27
C PRO A 76 -3.46 5.36 -14.72
N GLU A 77 -3.18 5.41 -16.03
CA GLU A 77 -2.14 6.29 -16.60
C GLU A 77 -2.27 7.76 -16.19
N ARG A 78 -3.50 8.20 -15.93
CA ARG A 78 -3.83 9.53 -15.47
C ARG A 78 -4.71 9.46 -14.22
N VAL A 79 -4.18 9.95 -13.10
CA VAL A 79 -4.91 10.04 -11.84
C VAL A 79 -5.34 11.48 -11.61
N PRO A 80 -6.65 11.78 -11.51
CA PRO A 80 -7.11 13.11 -11.14
C PRO A 80 -6.73 13.38 -9.68
N THR A 81 -6.00 14.47 -9.44
CA THR A 81 -5.70 14.93 -8.08
C THR A 81 -6.33 16.30 -7.87
N HIS A 82 -6.32 16.82 -6.63
CA HIS A 82 -6.73 18.20 -6.36
C HIS A 82 -5.83 19.26 -7.04
N LYS A 83 -4.68 18.86 -7.59
CA LYS A 83 -3.75 19.70 -8.35
C LYS A 83 -3.68 19.20 -9.81
N ALA A 84 -2.55 19.40 -10.48
CA ALA A 84 -2.31 18.80 -11.78
C ALA A 84 -2.48 17.26 -11.70
N PRO A 85 -3.12 16.64 -12.71
CA PRO A 85 -3.29 15.20 -12.73
C PRO A 85 -1.91 14.53 -12.72
N ALA A 86 -1.77 13.50 -11.90
CA ALA A 86 -0.55 12.71 -11.87
C ALA A 86 -0.58 11.77 -13.08
N ILE A 87 0.42 11.91 -13.96
CA ILE A 87 0.56 11.10 -15.17
C ILE A 87 1.71 10.12 -14.94
N LYS A 88 1.50 8.85 -15.29
CA LYS A 88 2.54 7.83 -15.19
C LYS A 88 3.74 8.23 -16.07
N PRO A 89 4.96 8.33 -15.51
CA PRO A 89 6.15 8.58 -16.31
C PRO A 89 6.45 7.42 -17.25
N GLY A 90 6.85 7.70 -18.49
CA GLY A 90 7.12 6.67 -19.50
C GLY A 90 8.34 5.76 -19.20
N TYR A 91 9.18 6.14 -18.22
CA TYR A 91 10.35 5.37 -17.80
C TYR A 91 10.08 4.48 -16.56
N TRP A 92 8.81 4.35 -16.14
CA TRP A 92 8.37 3.58 -14.97
C TRP A 92 7.72 2.24 -15.33
#